data_AF-A0AAU9UUK8-F1
#
_entry.id   AF-A0AAU9UUK8-F1
#
_cell.length_a   1.000
_cell.length_b   1.000
_cell.length_c   1.000
_cell.angle_alpha   90.00
_cell.angle_beta   90.00
_cell.angle_gamma   90.00
#
_symmetry.space_group_name_H-M   'P 1'
#
loop_
_entity.id
_entity.type
_entity.pdbx_description
1 polymer ?
#
loop_
_entity_poly.entity_id
_entity_poly.type
_entity_poly.pdbx_seq_one_letter_code
_entity_poly.pdbx_strand_id
1 'polypeptide(L)'
;MKLLIVFVGLALAVTAEDPIFGDYHLEIGIPEMKRRIDAEAAMDFDGSRILGGTGVEIREYLHMAGLRIQLSDGQLSVCGASLISNTRLVTAAHCWRSRYFTATMFTVILGATIFSTGVVRINTNDVVLHPNFNSTNLHNDVAVIRIPRNDYIPFFFSLGNAFTHPAARRRRVCGTH
;
A
#
# COMPACT_ATOMS: atom_id res chain seq x y z
N MET A 1 22.75 40.00 -26.40
CA MET A 1 21.35 39.91 -25.89
C MET A 1 20.78 38.49 -25.83
N LYS A 2 21.07 37.60 -26.79
CA LYS A 2 20.52 36.22 -26.78
C LYS A 2 21.12 35.31 -25.69
N LEU A 3 22.39 35.49 -25.33
CA LEU A 3 23.08 34.69 -24.29
C LEU A 3 22.54 34.96 -22.87
N LEU A 4 22.18 36.20 -22.53
CA LEU A 4 21.64 36.53 -21.21
C LEU A 4 20.27 35.86 -20.98
N ILE A 5 19.45 35.75 -22.03
CA ILE A 5 18.13 35.11 -21.95
C ILE A 5 18.30 33.59 -21.72
N VAL A 6 19.33 32.97 -22.30
CA VAL A 6 19.63 31.54 -22.08
C VAL A 6 20.12 31.30 -20.67
N PHE A 7 21.01 32.14 -20.13
CA PHE A 7 21.48 31.99 -18.73
C PHE A 7 20.39 32.27 -17.71
N VAL A 8 19.53 33.27 -17.92
CA VAL A 8 18.38 33.56 -17.06
C VAL A 8 17.32 32.45 -17.15
N GLY A 9 17.06 31.93 -18.35
CA GLY A 9 16.15 30.79 -18.55
C GLY A 9 16.67 29.50 -17.92
N LEU A 10 17.98 29.24 -17.98
CA LEU A 10 18.62 28.09 -17.33
C LEU A 10 18.61 28.21 -15.81
N ALA A 11 18.81 29.42 -15.27
CA ALA A 11 18.77 29.67 -13.82
C ALA A 11 17.35 29.52 -13.24
N LEU A 12 16.31 29.92 -13.99
CA LEU A 12 14.90 29.76 -13.58
C LEU A 12 14.41 28.30 -13.69
N ALA A 13 15.00 27.49 -14.56
CA ALA A 13 14.67 26.07 -14.66
C ALA A 13 15.26 25.23 -13.50
N VAL A 14 16.32 25.71 -12.85
CA VAL A 14 17.01 25.02 -11.73
C VAL A 14 16.23 25.12 -10.41
N THR A 15 15.24 26.00 -10.27
CA THR A 15 14.52 26.21 -8.99
C THR A 15 13.16 25.53 -8.90
N ALA A 16 12.83 24.59 -9.81
CA ALA A 16 11.55 23.87 -9.81
C ALA A 16 11.64 22.44 -9.22
N GLU A 17 12.52 22.23 -8.24
CA GLU A 17 12.51 21.01 -7.43
C GLU A 17 11.59 21.24 -6.23
N ASP A 18 10.37 20.69 -6.27
CA ASP A 18 9.49 20.68 -5.10
C ASP A 18 10.24 19.98 -3.95
N PRO A 19 10.38 20.63 -2.78
CA PRO A 19 11.14 20.02 -1.70
C PRO A 19 10.37 18.81 -1.19
N ILE A 20 10.98 17.63 -1.33
CA ILE A 20 10.56 16.33 -0.74
C ILE A 20 10.75 16.39 0.79
N PHE A 21 10.18 17.39 1.46
CA PHE A 21 10.48 17.70 2.87
C PHE A 21 9.40 17.25 3.85
N GLY A 22 8.38 16.54 3.35
CA GLY A 22 7.33 15.96 4.17
C GLY A 22 7.68 14.56 4.67
N ASP A 23 7.31 14.25 5.91
CA ASP A 23 7.38 12.88 6.43
C ASP A 23 6.05 12.17 6.14
N TYR A 24 6.11 11.11 5.34
CA TYR A 24 4.93 10.36 4.92
C TYR A 24 4.07 9.89 6.10
N HIS A 25 4.69 9.43 7.19
CA HIS A 25 3.94 8.92 8.33
C HIS A 25 3.17 10.06 9.02
N LEU A 26 3.75 11.25 9.16
CA LEU A 26 3.06 12.41 9.74
C LEU A 26 1.92 12.93 8.86
N GLU A 27 2.19 13.06 7.56
CA GLU A 27 1.30 13.78 6.66
C GLU A 27 0.17 12.90 6.11
N ILE A 28 0.46 11.63 5.86
CA ILE A 28 -0.45 10.71 5.16
C ILE A 28 -0.73 9.48 5.98
N GLY A 29 0.30 8.73 6.38
CA GLY A 29 0.12 7.38 6.91
C GLY A 29 -0.63 7.33 8.24
N ILE A 30 -0.27 8.17 9.23
CA ILE A 30 -0.97 8.24 10.52
C ILE A 30 -2.39 8.80 10.35
N PRO A 31 -2.62 9.94 9.66
CA PRO A 31 -3.96 10.47 9.44
C PRO A 31 -4.88 9.49 8.71
N GLU A 32 -4.38 8.79 7.70
CA GLU A 32 -5.16 7.82 6.94
C GLU A 32 -5.48 6.57 7.76
N MET A 33 -4.55 6.10 8.59
CA MET A 33 -4.84 5.02 9.54
C MET A 33 -5.94 5.41 10.51
N LYS A 34 -5.89 6.64 11.05
CA LYS A 34 -6.94 7.16 11.94
C LYS A 34 -8.29 7.20 11.22
N ARG A 35 -8.35 7.71 9.99
CA ARG A 35 -9.59 7.73 9.19
C ARG A 35 -10.17 6.35 8.97
N ARG A 36 -9.33 5.32 8.77
CA ARG A 36 -9.78 3.93 8.61
C ARG A 36 -10.39 3.38 9.89
N ILE A 37 -9.73 3.59 11.04
CA ILE A 37 -10.26 3.19 12.35
C ILE A 37 -11.58 3.90 12.64
N ASP A 38 -11.64 5.21 12.41
CA ASP A 38 -12.85 6.00 12.65
C ASP A 38 -14.00 5.55 11.71
N ALA A 39 -13.69 5.24 10.44
CA ALA A 39 -14.67 4.70 9.50
C ALA A 39 -15.15 3.30 9.89
N GLU A 40 -14.25 2.42 10.36
CA GLU A 40 -14.58 1.09 10.89
C GLU A 40 -15.53 1.18 12.10
N ALA A 41 -15.22 2.09 13.04
CA ALA A 41 -16.05 2.33 14.22
C ALA A 41 -17.41 2.93 13.88
N ALA A 42 -17.52 3.65 12.75
CA ALA A 42 -18.73 4.28 12.28
C ALA A 42 -19.57 3.43 11.31
N MET A 43 -19.20 2.18 11.01
CA MET A 43 -19.89 1.38 9.98
C MET A 43 -21.31 0.95 10.40
N ASP A 44 -22.28 1.78 9.99
CA ASP A 44 -23.53 1.37 9.30
C ASP A 44 -23.24 1.53 7.78
N PHE A 45 -23.14 0.44 7.03
CA PHE A 45 -22.49 0.42 5.71
C PHE A 45 -23.49 0.71 4.57
N ASP A 46 -23.52 1.94 4.04
CA ASP A 46 -24.36 2.29 2.87
C ASP A 46 -23.62 2.26 1.50
N GLY A 47 -22.32 1.92 1.51
CA GLY A 47 -21.51 1.79 0.29
C GLY A 47 -21.09 3.11 -0.38
N SER A 48 -21.34 4.27 0.23
CA SER A 48 -21.15 5.57 -0.42
C SER A 48 -19.91 6.36 0.05
N ARG A 49 -18.70 5.79 0.02
CA ARG A 49 -17.53 6.68 0.02
C ARG A 49 -16.30 6.16 -0.70
N ILE A 50 -16.29 6.34 -2.02
CA ILE A 50 -15.09 6.40 -2.82
C ILE A 50 -14.82 7.88 -3.16
N LEU A 51 -13.77 8.48 -2.61
CA LEU A 51 -13.39 9.85 -2.95
C LEU A 51 -12.60 9.83 -4.27
N GLY A 52 -13.28 10.05 -5.40
CA GLY A 52 -12.65 10.26 -6.71
C GLY A 52 -12.07 9.02 -7.42
N GLY A 53 -12.33 7.81 -6.90
CA GLY A 53 -11.95 6.54 -7.53
C GLY A 53 -13.18 5.65 -7.84
N THR A 54 -12.94 4.49 -8.46
CA THR A 54 -13.93 3.42 -8.59
C THR A 54 -13.59 2.29 -7.64
N GLY A 55 -14.57 1.74 -6.92
CA GLY A 55 -14.36 0.54 -6.11
C GLY A 55 -13.93 -0.62 -7.00
N VAL A 56 -12.86 -1.32 -6.62
CA VAL A 56 -12.36 -2.51 -7.33
C VAL A 56 -12.43 -3.71 -6.40
N GLU A 57 -12.81 -4.87 -6.93
CA GLU A 57 -12.72 -6.11 -6.17
C GLU A 57 -11.25 -6.54 -6.05
N ILE A 58 -10.84 -7.02 -4.87
CA ILE A 58 -9.49 -7.59 -4.68
C ILE A 58 -9.15 -8.74 -5.66
N ARG A 59 -10.18 -9.31 -6.30
CA ARG A 59 -10.09 -10.36 -7.31
C ARG A 59 -9.36 -9.92 -8.58
N GLU A 60 -9.36 -8.62 -8.88
CA GLU A 60 -8.70 -8.07 -10.08
C GLU A 60 -7.21 -7.78 -9.85
N TYR A 61 -6.81 -7.54 -8.60
CA TYR A 61 -5.45 -7.13 -8.21
C TYR A 61 -4.94 -7.96 -7.04
N LEU A 62 -4.81 -9.28 -7.26
CA LEU A 62 -4.38 -10.27 -6.27
C LEU A 62 -3.01 -10.00 -5.62
N HIS A 63 -2.18 -9.19 -6.27
CA HIS A 63 -0.86 -8.82 -5.75
C HIS A 63 -0.91 -7.64 -4.77
N MET A 64 -2.03 -6.92 -4.67
CA MET A 64 -2.17 -5.76 -3.80
C MET A 64 -2.20 -6.19 -2.32
N ALA A 65 -1.35 -5.56 -1.51
CA ALA A 65 -1.29 -5.77 -0.08
C ALA A 65 -1.39 -4.44 0.67
N GLY A 66 -2.18 -4.41 1.74
CA GLY A 66 -2.16 -3.33 2.71
C GLY A 66 -1.11 -3.58 3.77
N LEU A 67 -0.46 -2.52 4.26
CA LEU A 67 0.44 -2.58 5.41
C LEU A 67 -0.16 -1.76 6.55
N ARG A 68 -0.41 -2.39 7.70
CA ARG A 68 -0.55 -1.68 8.97
C ARG A 68 0.81 -1.67 9.65
N ILE A 69 1.24 -0.49 10.08
CA ILE A 69 2.60 -0.25 10.55
C ILE A 69 2.54 0.20 12.00
N GLN A 70 3.25 -0.50 12.87
CA GLN A 70 3.51 -0.04 14.23
C GLN A 70 4.81 0.77 14.23
N LEU A 71 4.73 2.06 14.58
CA LEU A 71 5.87 2.95 14.64
C LEU A 71 6.56 2.89 16.01
N SER A 72 7.81 3.34 16.06
CA SER A 72 8.67 3.34 17.25
C SER A 72 8.13 4.16 18.43
N ASP A 73 7.26 5.13 18.16
CA ASP A 73 6.60 5.96 19.17
C ASP A 73 5.24 5.40 19.62
N GLY A 74 4.87 4.21 19.12
CA GLY A 74 3.61 3.53 19.43
C GLY A 74 2.44 3.89 18.52
N GLN A 75 2.59 4.88 17.64
CA GLN A 75 1.53 5.24 16.68
C GLN A 75 1.33 4.16 15.61
N LEU A 76 0.16 4.20 14.97
CA LEU A 76 -0.17 3.33 13.85
C LEU A 76 -0.18 4.14 12.55
N SER A 77 0.44 3.58 11.53
CA SER A 77 0.48 4.15 10.19
C SER A 77 0.05 3.12 9.14
N VAL A 78 -0.15 3.56 7.90
CA VAL A 78 -0.57 2.71 6.78
C VAL A 78 0.26 2.96 5.53
N CYS A 79 0.59 1.88 4.81
CA CYS A 79 1.19 1.91 3.48
C CYS A 79 0.58 0.82 2.57
N GLY A 80 0.99 0.80 1.31
CA GLY A 80 0.77 -0.32 0.40
C GLY A 80 2.01 -1.19 0.20
N ALA A 81 1.80 -2.40 -0.28
CA ALA A 81 2.84 -3.30 -0.77
C ALA A 81 2.32 -4.12 -1.95
N SER A 82 3.24 -4.74 -2.69
CA SER A 82 2.92 -5.64 -3.78
C SER A 82 3.60 -6.99 -3.57
N LEU A 83 2.81 -8.06 -3.63
CA LEU A 83 3.32 -9.42 -3.54
C LEU A 83 4.04 -9.79 -4.84
N ILE A 84 5.31 -10.18 -4.74
CA ILE A 84 6.16 -10.57 -5.88
C ILE A 84 6.50 -12.06 -5.87
N SER A 85 6.34 -12.74 -4.74
CA SER A 85 6.44 -14.19 -4.63
C SER A 85 5.61 -14.69 -3.44
N ASN A 86 5.53 -16.01 -3.27
CA ASN A 86 4.87 -16.62 -2.12
C ASN A 86 5.51 -16.31 -0.74
N THR A 87 6.66 -15.65 -0.71
CA THR A 87 7.38 -15.31 0.53
C THR A 87 7.89 -13.88 0.57
N ARG A 88 7.61 -13.07 -0.47
CA ARG A 88 8.21 -11.74 -0.62
C ARG A 88 7.21 -10.72 -1.13
N LEU A 89 7.22 -9.55 -0.50
CA LEU A 89 6.54 -8.35 -0.97
C LEU A 89 7.55 -7.24 -1.21
N VAL A 90 7.24 -6.35 -2.15
CA VAL A 90 7.95 -5.09 -2.37
C VAL A 90 7.10 -3.94 -1.83
N THR A 91 7.75 -2.99 -1.17
CA THR A 91 7.15 -1.75 -0.68
C THR A 91 8.18 -0.61 -0.77
N ALA A 92 7.78 0.60 -0.40
CA ALA A 92 8.69 1.72 -0.24
C ALA A 92 9.53 1.55 1.03
N ALA A 93 10.81 1.91 0.98
CA ALA A 93 11.70 1.85 2.14
C ALA A 93 11.27 2.82 3.24
N HIS A 94 10.71 3.97 2.87
CA HIS A 94 10.23 4.97 3.81
C HIS A 94 9.07 4.48 4.67
N CYS A 95 8.29 3.48 4.21
CA CYS A 95 7.25 2.85 5.02
C CYS A 95 7.82 2.09 6.22
N TRP A 96 9.07 1.61 6.14
CA TRP A 96 9.76 1.02 7.28
C TRP A 96 10.58 2.06 8.05
N ARG A 97 11.24 2.99 7.36
CA ARG A 97 12.11 3.99 8.00
C ARG A 97 12.00 5.34 7.30
N SER A 98 11.38 6.30 7.96
CA SER A 98 11.30 7.69 7.49
C SER A 98 12.34 8.57 8.20
N ARG A 99 12.17 9.90 8.10
CA ARG A 99 13.04 10.87 8.76
C ARG A 99 12.84 10.86 10.28
N TYR A 100 11.60 10.71 10.73
CA TYR A 100 11.23 10.80 12.15
C TYR A 100 10.83 9.47 12.78
N PHE A 101 10.44 8.47 11.96
CA PHE A 101 9.89 7.22 12.47
C PHE A 101 10.65 6.01 11.93
N THR A 102 10.68 4.96 12.74
CA THR A 102 11.06 3.61 12.31
C THR A 102 9.95 2.65 12.71
N ALA A 103 9.52 1.81 11.77
CA ALA A 103 8.59 0.74 12.03
C ALA A 103 9.23 -0.33 12.92
N THR A 104 8.46 -0.81 13.88
CA THR A 104 8.85 -1.95 14.73
C THR A 104 8.24 -3.25 14.24
N MET A 105 7.08 -3.16 13.58
CA MET A 105 6.37 -4.32 13.04
C MET A 105 5.44 -3.89 11.89
N PHE A 106 5.39 -4.74 10.86
CA PHE A 106 4.36 -4.70 9.84
C PHE A 106 3.33 -5.79 10.10
N THR A 107 2.05 -5.45 9.93
CA THR A 107 0.99 -6.42 9.65
C THR A 107 0.65 -6.31 8.16
N VAL A 108 1.06 -7.31 7.39
CA VAL A 108 0.71 -7.47 5.99
C VAL A 108 -0.72 -7.97 5.89
N ILE A 109 -1.55 -7.26 5.14
CA ILE A 109 -2.96 -7.56 4.94
C ILE A 109 -3.17 -7.92 3.46
N LEU A 110 -3.56 -9.16 3.20
CA LEU A 110 -3.83 -9.68 1.86
C LEU A 110 -5.30 -10.04 1.69
N GLY A 111 -5.78 -10.00 0.45
CA GLY A 111 -7.11 -10.52 0.11
C GLY A 111 -8.29 -9.71 0.62
N ALA A 112 -8.08 -8.42 0.86
CA ALA A 112 -9.11 -7.51 1.35
C ALA A 112 -9.40 -6.42 0.31
N THR A 113 -10.68 -6.24 -0.03
CA THR A 113 -11.15 -5.01 -0.68
C THR A 113 -11.25 -3.87 0.34
N ILE A 114 -11.50 -4.20 1.61
CA ILE A 114 -11.56 -3.24 2.73
C ILE A 114 -10.45 -3.61 3.70
N PHE A 115 -9.63 -2.63 4.08
CA PHE A 115 -8.47 -2.83 4.95
C PHE A 115 -8.81 -3.55 6.28
N SER A 116 -10.00 -3.31 6.79
CA SER A 116 -10.55 -3.92 8.01
C SER A 116 -10.95 -5.39 7.86
N THR A 117 -11.36 -5.81 6.65
CA THR A 117 -11.89 -7.16 6.38
C THR A 117 -10.84 -8.13 5.86
N GLY A 118 -9.55 -7.78 5.97
CA GLY A 118 -8.44 -8.63 5.54
C GLY A 118 -8.50 -10.03 6.08
N VAL A 119 -8.63 -11.00 5.16
CA VAL A 119 -8.75 -12.44 5.46
C VAL A 119 -7.43 -13.00 5.97
N VAL A 120 -6.30 -12.49 5.44
CA VAL A 120 -4.96 -12.92 5.83
C VAL A 120 -4.20 -11.74 6.42
N ARG A 121 -3.73 -11.91 7.66
CA ARG A 121 -2.93 -10.93 8.41
C ARG A 121 -1.64 -11.59 8.89
N ILE A 122 -0.51 -11.09 8.40
CA ILE A 122 0.81 -11.67 8.68
C ILE A 122 1.64 -10.60 9.37
N ASN A 123 2.04 -10.88 10.61
CA ASN A 123 2.96 -10.00 11.32
C ASN A 123 4.41 -10.36 10.95
N THR A 124 5.19 -9.36 10.57
CA THR A 124 6.60 -9.53 10.24
C THR A 124 7.37 -8.25 10.56
N ASN A 125 8.59 -8.43 11.03
CA ASN A 125 9.61 -7.38 11.15
C ASN A 125 10.82 -7.69 10.25
N ASP A 126 10.71 -8.72 9.39
CA ASP A 126 11.77 -9.13 8.49
C ASP A 126 11.71 -8.30 7.21
N VAL A 127 12.34 -7.11 7.27
CA VAL A 127 12.34 -6.12 6.20
C VAL A 127 13.76 -5.77 5.81
N VAL A 128 14.06 -5.88 4.52
CA VAL A 128 15.35 -5.53 3.94
C VAL A 128 15.17 -4.27 3.10
N LEU A 129 15.74 -3.17 3.57
CA LEU A 129 15.79 -1.91 2.83
C LEU A 129 16.89 -1.98 1.77
N HIS A 130 16.75 -1.20 0.71
CA HIS A 130 17.87 -0.99 -0.21
C HIS A 130 19.10 -0.47 0.57
N PRO A 131 20.31 -1.03 0.35
CA PRO A 131 21.51 -0.67 1.11
C PRO A 131 21.85 0.83 1.06
N ASN A 132 21.56 1.46 -0.07
CA ASN A 132 21.80 2.88 -0.31
C ASN A 132 20.55 3.74 -0.09
N PHE A 133 19.54 3.24 0.64
CA PHE A 133 18.34 4.02 0.95
C PHE A 133 18.66 5.19 1.87
N ASN A 134 18.28 6.39 1.45
CA ASN A 134 18.45 7.62 2.21
C ASN A 134 17.07 8.21 2.57
N SER A 135 16.76 8.20 3.87
CA SER A 135 15.47 8.68 4.40
C SER A 135 15.32 10.20 4.40
N THR A 136 16.37 10.96 4.07
CA THR A 136 16.31 12.42 4.01
C THR A 136 15.85 12.93 2.65
N ASN A 137 16.20 12.23 1.57
CA ASN A 137 15.87 12.63 0.20
C ASN A 137 15.12 11.54 -0.59
N LEU A 138 14.71 10.46 0.09
CA LEU A 138 14.02 9.29 -0.48
C LEU A 138 14.78 8.61 -1.65
N HIS A 139 16.10 8.78 -1.72
CA HIS A 139 16.88 8.10 -2.74
C HIS A 139 16.93 6.59 -2.45
N ASN A 140 16.71 5.76 -3.48
CA ASN A 140 16.58 4.30 -3.39
C ASN A 140 15.46 3.84 -2.44
N ASP A 141 14.28 4.44 -2.58
CA ASP A 141 13.09 4.15 -1.76
C ASP A 141 12.40 2.82 -2.12
N VAL A 142 13.09 1.72 -1.86
CA VAL A 142 12.57 0.36 -2.08
C VAL A 142 13.00 -0.58 -0.95
N ALA A 143 12.06 -1.40 -0.49
CA ALA A 143 12.30 -2.44 0.50
C ALA A 143 11.58 -3.74 0.15
N VAL A 144 12.14 -4.85 0.63
CA VAL A 144 11.56 -6.18 0.50
C VAL A 144 11.14 -6.67 1.88
N ILE A 145 9.86 -7.01 2.00
CA ILE A 145 9.30 -7.67 3.18
C ILE A 145 9.36 -9.18 2.95
N ARG A 146 9.85 -9.92 3.94
CA ARG A 146 9.83 -11.39 3.95
C ARG A 146 8.71 -11.89 4.85
N ILE A 147 7.96 -12.86 4.34
CA ILE A 147 6.90 -13.57 5.05
C ILE A 147 7.12 -15.09 4.95
N PRO A 148 6.70 -15.87 5.96
CA PRO A 148 6.81 -17.31 5.91
C PRO A 148 5.92 -17.90 4.81
N ARG A 149 6.38 -18.98 4.19
CA ARG A 149 5.70 -19.64 3.05
C ARG A 149 4.29 -20.13 3.39
N ASN A 150 4.06 -20.53 4.64
CA ASN A 150 2.83 -21.18 5.06
C ASN A 150 1.63 -20.22 5.16
N ASP A 151 1.89 -18.91 5.23
CA ASP A 151 0.85 -17.91 5.44
C ASP A 151 0.20 -17.42 4.14
N TYR A 152 0.82 -17.73 2.99
CA TYR A 152 0.28 -17.42 1.65
C TYR A 152 -0.68 -18.48 1.11
N ILE A 153 -0.48 -19.75 1.48
CA ILE A 153 -1.27 -20.90 1.02
C ILE A 153 -2.77 -20.76 1.36
N PRO A 154 -3.16 -20.23 2.54
CA PRO A 154 -4.57 -19.98 2.86
C PRO A 154 -5.24 -19.02 1.87
N PHE A 155 -4.53 -18.06 1.29
CA PHE A 155 -5.10 -17.06 0.38
C PHE A 155 -5.53 -17.69 -0.96
N PHE A 156 -4.65 -18.46 -1.61
CA PHE A 156 -4.99 -19.14 -2.86
C PHE A 156 -6.04 -20.24 -2.67
N PHE A 157 -5.98 -20.97 -1.56
CA PHE A 157 -7.00 -21.98 -1.24
C PHE A 157 -8.35 -21.37 -0.86
N SER A 158 -8.38 -20.26 -0.12
CA SER A 158 -9.62 -19.55 0.24
C SER A 158 -10.31 -18.99 -1.01
N LEU A 159 -9.54 -18.40 -1.94
CA LEU A 159 -10.06 -18.02 -3.23
C LEU A 159 -10.50 -19.23 -4.05
N GLY A 160 -9.67 -20.28 -4.15
CA GLY A 160 -10.00 -21.52 -4.86
C GLY A 160 -11.30 -22.18 -4.37
N ASN A 161 -11.52 -22.23 -3.06
CA ASN A 161 -12.72 -22.80 -2.45
C ASN A 161 -13.94 -21.87 -2.59
N ALA A 162 -13.76 -20.55 -2.56
CA ALA A 162 -14.81 -19.59 -2.91
C ALA A 162 -15.21 -19.69 -4.41
N PHE A 163 -14.33 -20.21 -5.27
CA PHE A 163 -14.59 -20.48 -6.68
C PHE A 163 -15.22 -21.86 -6.96
N THR A 164 -15.19 -22.81 -6.02
CA THR A 164 -15.84 -24.12 -6.20
C THR A 164 -17.31 -24.17 -5.80
N HIS A 165 -17.90 -23.09 -5.26
CA HIS A 165 -19.34 -23.05 -5.05
C HIS A 165 -20.08 -22.80 -6.38
N PRO A 166 -21.00 -23.69 -6.82
CA PRO A 166 -21.63 -23.62 -8.14
C PRO A 166 -22.64 -22.48 -8.34
N ALA A 167 -22.73 -21.49 -7.44
CA ALA A 167 -23.73 -20.42 -7.53
C ALA A 167 -23.43 -19.37 -8.62
N ALA A 168 -22.20 -19.27 -9.13
CA ALA A 168 -21.84 -18.29 -10.16
C ALA A 168 -21.91 -18.83 -11.61
N ARG A 169 -22.46 -20.03 -11.84
CA ARG A 169 -22.57 -20.65 -13.17
C ARG A 169 -24.00 -20.69 -13.70
N ARG A 170 -24.68 -19.54 -13.80
CA ARG A 170 -25.82 -19.24 -14.70
C ARG A 170 -25.99 -17.72 -14.65
N ARG A 171 -25.74 -16.93 -15.70
CA ARG A 171 -26.20 -17.06 -17.08
C ARG A 171 -25.15 -16.50 -18.04
N ARG A 172 -24.62 -17.37 -18.89
CA ARG A 172 -24.24 -16.99 -20.26
C ARG A 172 -25.51 -17.09 -21.10
N VAL A 173 -25.72 -16.20 -22.06
CA VAL A 173 -26.01 -16.47 -23.48
C VAL A 173 -26.60 -15.20 -24.12
N CYS A 174 -25.88 -14.66 -25.11
CA CYS A 174 -26.38 -13.74 -26.12
C CYS A 174 -27.46 -14.40 -27.00
N GLY A 175 -28.42 -13.63 -27.53
CA GLY A 175 -29.08 -14.00 -28.80
C GLY A 175 -30.57 -13.73 -28.90
N THR A 176 -30.90 -12.81 -29.82
CA THR A 176 -32.02 -12.81 -30.79
C THR A 176 -33.48 -12.84 -30.28
N HIS A 177 -34.18 -11.73 -30.50
CA HIS A 177 -35.43 -11.71 -31.26
C HIS A 177 -35.45 -10.44 -32.14
#